data_AF-A0A547PUH5-F1
#
_entry.id   AF-A0A547PUH5-F1
#
_cell.length_a   1.000
_cell.length_b   1.000
_cell.length_c   1.000
_cell.angle_alpha   90.00
_cell.angle_beta   90.00
_cell.angle_gamma   90.00
#
_symmetry.space_group_name_H-M   'P 1'
#
loop_
_entity.id
_entity.type
_entity.pdbx_description
1 polymer ?
#
loop_
_entity_poly.entity_id
_entity_poly.type
_entity_poly.pdbx_seq_one_letter_code
_entity_poly.pdbx_strand_id
1 'polypeptide(L)'
;MVENSEGRFTALHNDAVFRNRKIITEVYRTELDRNIRALGYETERGKYDEVNIQGVDERLVQGFAKRGQQNLKSLQERGLPVTPHTSQLAALATRAAKQGAIDRAELRESWRAEALKLGVSERVLAAAITQAEARQAEGLGATPALDPRNDARQAVKMRLHPSERARLRLRARGSDGDRPEIGQGCRAAGDRARGCATGKGQGPDRLRRGKRKSH
;
A
#
# COMPACT_ATOMS: atom_id res chain seq x y z
N MET A 1 -25.14 -3.61 5.50
CA MET A 1 -25.96 -4.82 5.67
C MET A 1 -25.27 -5.91 4.89
N VAL A 2 -25.12 -7.11 5.46
CA VAL A 2 -24.44 -8.25 4.80
C VAL A 2 -25.35 -9.47 4.95
N GLU A 3 -25.42 -10.27 3.91
CA GLU A 3 -26.13 -11.54 3.92
C GLU A 3 -25.31 -12.57 4.70
N ASN A 4 -25.93 -13.24 5.66
CA ASN A 4 -25.31 -14.31 6.43
C ASN A 4 -25.41 -15.65 5.69
N SER A 5 -24.74 -16.69 6.21
CA SER A 5 -24.79 -18.05 5.64
C SER A 5 -26.18 -18.68 5.61
N GLU A 6 -27.16 -18.09 6.28
CA GLU A 6 -28.55 -18.52 6.34
C GLU A 6 -29.46 -17.70 5.41
N GLY A 7 -28.89 -16.87 4.53
CA GLY A 7 -29.62 -16.05 3.56
C GLY A 7 -30.37 -14.85 4.15
N ARG A 8 -30.11 -14.50 5.42
CA ARG A 8 -30.70 -13.34 6.09
C ARG A 8 -29.76 -12.15 6.07
N PHE A 9 -30.31 -10.96 5.90
CA PHE A 9 -29.56 -9.72 5.95
C PHE A 9 -29.39 -9.21 7.38
N THR A 10 -28.15 -9.08 7.83
CA THR A 10 -27.81 -8.58 9.17
C THR A 10 -26.88 -7.36 9.12
N ALA A 11 -26.66 -6.73 10.27
CA ALA A 11 -25.63 -5.72 10.41
C ALA A 11 -24.22 -6.31 10.16
N LEU A 12 -23.33 -5.51 9.59
CA LEU A 12 -21.92 -5.90 9.39
C LEU A 12 -21.15 -5.68 10.70
N HIS A 13 -20.48 -6.72 11.20
CA HIS A 13 -19.45 -6.56 12.23
C HIS A 13 -18.19 -5.93 11.62
N ASN A 14 -17.91 -4.67 11.97
CA ASN A 14 -16.88 -3.85 11.33
C ASN A 14 -15.52 -3.85 12.06
N ASP A 15 -15.41 -4.58 13.19
CA ASP A 15 -14.19 -4.58 14.01
C ASP A 15 -12.94 -4.98 13.21
N ALA A 16 -13.06 -5.97 12.33
CA ALA A 16 -11.96 -6.40 11.48
C ALA A 16 -11.52 -5.30 10.52
N VAL A 17 -12.44 -4.51 9.99
CA VAL A 17 -12.14 -3.37 9.09
C VAL A 17 -11.37 -2.30 9.84
N PHE A 18 -11.82 -1.91 11.04
CA PHE A 18 -11.15 -0.90 11.84
C PHE A 18 -9.79 -1.35 12.36
N ARG A 19 -9.68 -2.60 12.84
CA ARG A 19 -8.39 -3.18 13.27
C ARG A 19 -7.37 -3.24 12.13
N ASN A 20 -7.83 -3.46 10.90
CA ASN A 20 -6.97 -3.58 9.71
C ASN A 20 -6.91 -2.32 8.85
N ARG A 21 -7.41 -1.17 9.31
CA ARG A 21 -7.50 0.07 8.52
C ARG A 21 -6.19 0.44 7.81
N LYS A 22 -5.06 0.39 8.52
CA LYS A 22 -3.75 0.73 7.96
C LYS A 22 -3.34 -0.22 6.82
N ILE A 23 -3.59 -1.51 6.99
CA ILE A 23 -3.29 -2.53 5.97
C ILE A 23 -4.14 -2.28 4.73
N ILE A 24 -5.44 -2.03 4.91
CA ILE A 24 -6.36 -1.71 3.80
C ILE A 24 -5.89 -0.46 3.06
N THR A 25 -5.47 0.58 3.79
CA THR A 25 -4.91 1.80 3.19
C THR A 25 -3.63 1.53 2.40
N GLU A 26 -2.72 0.70 2.89
CA GLU A 26 -1.50 0.37 2.16
C GLU A 26 -1.74 -0.50 0.93
N VAL A 27 -2.72 -1.42 0.98
CA VAL A 27 -3.16 -2.14 -0.22
C VAL A 27 -3.66 -1.13 -1.25
N TYR A 28 -4.59 -0.25 -0.87
CA TYR A 28 -5.09 0.81 -1.76
C TYR A 28 -3.96 1.66 -2.37
N ARG A 29 -3.00 2.11 -1.55
CA ARG A 29 -1.86 2.92 -2.03
C ARG A 29 -0.97 2.14 -2.99
N THR A 30 -0.72 0.87 -2.73
CA THR A 30 0.10 0.02 -3.60
C THR A 30 -0.58 -0.18 -4.95
N GLU A 31 -1.89 -0.43 -4.95
CA GLU A 31 -2.68 -0.56 -6.18
C GLU A 31 -2.70 0.74 -6.98
N LEU A 32 -2.92 1.86 -6.29
CA LEU A 32 -2.94 3.18 -6.91
C LEU A 32 -1.58 3.50 -7.56
N ASP A 33 -0.48 3.27 -6.85
CA ASP A 33 0.88 3.47 -7.34
C ASP A 33 1.16 2.66 -8.61
N ARG A 34 0.79 1.37 -8.60
CA ARG A 34 0.93 0.47 -9.75
C ARG A 34 0.12 0.95 -10.94
N ASN A 35 -1.14 1.33 -10.73
CA ASN A 35 -2.02 1.77 -11.80
C ASN A 35 -1.54 3.08 -12.42
N ILE A 36 -1.05 4.02 -11.62
CA ILE A 36 -0.48 5.28 -12.11
C ILE A 36 0.78 5.01 -12.94
N ARG A 37 1.68 4.13 -12.45
CA ARG A 37 2.88 3.73 -13.19
C ARG A 37 2.57 2.98 -14.48
N ALA A 38 1.54 2.13 -14.47
CA ALA A 38 1.10 1.41 -15.66
C ALA A 38 0.58 2.35 -16.76
N LEU A 39 0.10 3.55 -16.39
CA LEU A 39 -0.26 4.62 -17.33
C LEU A 39 0.96 5.46 -17.79
N GLY A 40 2.18 5.10 -17.37
CA GLY A 40 3.42 5.80 -17.76
C GLY A 40 3.78 7.02 -16.91
N TYR A 41 3.02 7.30 -15.85
CA TYR A 41 3.34 8.37 -14.90
C TYR A 41 4.34 7.88 -13.84
N GLU A 42 5.29 8.74 -13.48
CA GLU A 42 6.17 8.49 -12.34
C GLU A 42 5.50 8.88 -11.03
N THR A 43 5.82 8.16 -9.97
CA THR A 43 5.24 8.38 -8.64
C THR A 43 6.31 8.44 -7.57
N GLU A 44 6.03 9.25 -6.55
CA GLU A 44 6.84 9.39 -5.35
C GLU A 44 5.99 9.16 -4.09
N ARG A 45 6.67 8.84 -2.98
CA ARG A 45 6.02 8.62 -1.68
C ARG A 45 6.21 9.82 -0.78
N GLY A 46 5.10 10.38 -0.30
CA GLY A 46 5.06 11.50 0.63
C GLY A 46 5.49 11.12 2.05
N LYS A 47 5.48 12.13 2.95
CA LYS A 47 5.88 12.00 4.36
C LYS A 47 5.12 10.90 5.12
N TYR A 48 3.85 10.68 4.80
CA TYR A 48 3.04 9.63 5.42
C TYR A 48 2.68 8.53 4.43
N ASP A 49 3.61 8.23 3.52
CA ASP A 49 3.49 7.17 2.52
C ASP A 49 2.31 7.41 1.55
N GLU A 50 1.90 8.66 1.34
CA GLU A 50 0.98 9.02 0.25
C GLU A 50 1.61 8.79 -1.12
N VAL A 51 0.80 8.40 -2.10
CA VAL A 51 1.23 8.26 -3.50
C VAL A 51 0.99 9.60 -4.20
N ASN A 52 2.06 10.23 -4.68
CA ASN A 52 2.00 11.47 -5.45
C ASN A 52 2.58 11.24 -6.84
N ILE A 53 2.10 12.00 -7.83
CA ILE A 53 2.66 12.00 -9.19
C ILE A 53 3.89 12.92 -9.20
N GLN A 54 5.00 12.43 -9.72
CA GLN A 54 6.23 13.21 -9.82
C GLN A 54 6.06 14.33 -10.85
N GLY A 55 6.63 15.51 -10.57
CA GLY A 55 6.58 16.67 -11.47
C GLY A 55 5.36 17.58 -11.25
N VAL A 56 4.49 17.26 -10.29
CA VAL A 56 3.41 18.16 -9.86
C VAL A 56 3.96 19.17 -8.84
N ASP A 57 3.87 20.46 -9.14
CA ASP A 57 4.33 21.54 -8.24
C ASP A 57 3.50 21.54 -6.93
N GLU A 58 4.18 21.64 -5.79
CA GLU A 58 3.56 21.74 -4.47
C GLU A 58 2.59 22.94 -4.38
N ARG A 59 2.88 24.06 -5.06
CA ARG A 59 1.99 25.23 -5.14
C ARG A 59 0.65 24.88 -5.76
N LEU A 60 0.64 24.00 -6.77
CA LEU A 60 -0.58 23.50 -7.39
C LEU A 60 -1.39 22.68 -6.38
N VAL A 61 -0.73 21.74 -5.70
CA VAL A 61 -1.35 20.88 -4.67
C VAL A 61 -1.98 21.73 -3.57
N GLN A 62 -1.25 22.73 -3.07
CA GLN A 62 -1.74 23.64 -2.03
C GLN A 62 -2.89 24.51 -2.53
N GLY A 63 -2.85 25.01 -3.78
CA GLY A 63 -3.93 25.79 -4.38
C GLY A 63 -5.28 25.03 -4.40
N PHE A 64 -5.24 23.73 -4.70
CA PHE A 64 -6.44 22.88 -4.68
C PHE A 64 -6.80 22.35 -3.28
N ALA A 65 -5.92 22.45 -2.28
CA ALA A 65 -6.13 21.98 -0.91
C ALA A 65 -6.94 22.94 -0.02
N LYS A 66 -7.94 23.64 -0.58
CA LYS A 66 -8.73 24.72 0.07
C LYS A 66 -9.30 24.34 1.43
N ARG A 67 -9.84 23.14 1.57
CA ARG A 67 -10.42 22.67 2.85
C ARG A 67 -9.37 22.45 3.93
N GLY A 68 -8.19 21.95 3.56
CA GLY A 68 -7.07 21.81 4.49
C GLY A 68 -6.65 23.15 5.06
N GLN A 69 -6.54 24.15 4.18
CA GLN A 69 -6.21 25.53 4.57
C GLN A 69 -7.28 26.16 5.47
N GLN A 70 -8.57 25.96 5.17
CA GLN A 70 -9.66 26.43 6.03
C GLN A 70 -9.59 25.84 7.44
N ASN A 71 -9.29 24.54 7.55
CA ASN A 71 -9.14 23.88 8.85
C ASN A 71 -7.93 24.44 9.62
N LEU A 72 -6.78 24.61 8.96
CA LEU A 72 -5.59 25.17 9.58
C LEU A 72 -5.81 26.61 10.04
N LYS A 73 -6.46 27.43 9.21
CA LYS A 73 -6.82 28.81 9.55
C LYS A 73 -7.73 28.85 10.78
N SER A 74 -8.76 28.01 10.83
CA SER A 74 -9.66 27.93 11.98
C SER A 74 -8.96 27.50 13.27
N LEU A 75 -7.98 26.60 13.19
CA LEU A 75 -7.16 26.21 14.34
C LEU A 75 -6.27 27.36 14.81
N GLN A 76 -5.65 28.09 13.88
CA GLN A 76 -4.82 29.27 14.19
C GLN A 76 -5.63 30.39 14.83
N GLU A 77 -6.79 30.74 14.27
CA GLU A 77 -7.71 31.75 14.81
C GLU A 77 -8.16 31.41 16.25
N ARG A 78 -8.24 30.12 16.59
CA ARG A 78 -8.61 29.63 17.93
C ARG A 78 -7.42 29.38 18.84
N GLY A 79 -6.19 29.60 18.38
CA GLY A 79 -4.97 29.31 19.13
C GLY A 79 -4.80 27.84 19.52
N LEU A 80 -5.42 26.91 18.80
CA LEU A 80 -5.41 25.49 19.12
C LEU A 80 -4.21 24.79 18.45
N PRO A 81 -3.53 23.86 19.14
CA PRO A 81 -2.47 23.07 18.54
C PRO A 81 -3.03 22.14 17.45
N VAL A 82 -2.23 21.84 16.43
CA VAL A 82 -2.60 20.90 15.37
C VAL A 82 -2.44 19.47 15.89
N THR A 83 -3.55 18.88 16.31
CA THR A 83 -3.62 17.49 16.81
C THR A 83 -4.77 16.76 16.12
N PRO A 84 -4.78 15.41 16.07
CA PRO A 84 -5.89 14.68 15.43
C PRO A 84 -7.27 15.06 15.97
N HIS A 85 -7.38 15.27 17.28
CA HIS A 85 -8.63 15.65 17.95
C HIS A 85 -9.06 17.08 17.57
N THR A 86 -8.16 18.05 17.71
CA THR A 86 -8.47 19.46 17.39
C THR A 86 -8.74 19.65 15.91
N SER A 87 -8.00 18.97 15.03
CA SER A 87 -8.25 18.99 13.57
C SER A 87 -9.60 18.39 13.20
N GLN A 88 -10.04 17.33 13.89
CA GLN A 88 -11.38 16.77 13.69
C GLN A 88 -12.48 17.77 14.06
N LEU A 89 -12.35 18.42 15.22
CA LEU A 89 -13.29 19.44 15.67
C LEU A 89 -13.33 20.65 14.73
N ALA A 90 -12.15 21.13 14.29
CA ALA A 90 -12.07 22.21 13.31
C ALA A 90 -12.73 21.82 11.99
N ALA A 91 -12.48 20.62 11.47
CA ALA A 91 -13.07 20.14 10.21
C ALA A 91 -14.60 20.00 10.23
N LEU A 92 -15.18 19.79 11.43
CA LEU A 92 -16.62 19.79 11.65
C LEU A 92 -17.16 21.22 11.75
N ALA A 93 -16.46 22.10 12.47
CA ALA A 93 -16.87 23.48 12.68
C ALA A 93 -16.78 24.34 11.40
N THR A 94 -15.81 24.06 10.51
CA THR A 94 -15.63 24.78 9.23
C THR A 94 -16.50 24.22 8.10
N ARG A 95 -17.35 23.23 8.39
CA ARG A 95 -18.14 22.55 7.37
C ARG A 95 -19.28 23.47 6.90
N ALA A 96 -19.05 24.18 5.80
CA ALA A 96 -20.13 24.85 5.06
C ALA A 96 -21.14 23.80 4.58
N ALA A 97 -22.43 24.15 4.65
CA ALA A 97 -23.47 23.37 4.00
C ALA A 97 -23.14 23.27 2.50
N LYS A 98 -23.39 22.10 1.90
CA LYS A 98 -23.22 21.96 0.44
C LYS A 98 -24.19 22.92 -0.23
N GLN A 99 -23.70 23.85 -1.04
CA GLN A 99 -24.56 24.58 -1.97
C GLN A 99 -25.19 23.56 -2.94
N GLY A 100 -26.40 23.83 -3.45
CA GLY A 100 -27.28 22.90 -4.17
C GLY A 100 -26.73 22.31 -5.47
N ALA A 101 -27.55 22.22 -6.52
CA ALA A 101 -27.09 21.66 -7.80
C ALA A 101 -25.98 22.53 -8.41
N ILE A 102 -24.73 22.06 -8.32
CA ILE A 102 -23.56 22.70 -8.95
C ILE A 102 -23.49 22.20 -10.39
N ASP A 103 -23.40 23.13 -11.35
CA ASP A 103 -23.13 22.77 -12.74
C ASP A 103 -21.70 22.21 -12.87
N ARG A 104 -21.60 20.99 -13.39
CA ARG A 104 -20.33 20.29 -13.58
C ARG A 104 -19.48 20.93 -14.69
N ALA A 105 -20.11 21.56 -15.68
CA ALA A 105 -19.39 22.24 -16.76
C ALA A 105 -18.70 23.50 -16.21
N GLU A 106 -19.45 24.34 -15.51
CA GLU A 106 -18.93 25.54 -14.85
C GLU A 106 -17.80 25.21 -13.86
N LEU A 107 -17.96 24.13 -13.07
CA LEU A 107 -16.94 23.69 -12.13
C LEU A 107 -15.63 23.29 -12.82
N ARG A 108 -15.71 22.58 -13.96
CA ARG A 108 -14.53 22.20 -14.74
C ARG A 108 -13.81 23.42 -15.31
N GLU A 109 -14.54 24.39 -15.84
CA GLU A 109 -13.95 25.65 -16.32
C GLU A 109 -13.27 26.42 -15.20
N SER A 110 -13.87 26.44 -13.99
CA SER A 110 -13.24 27.06 -12.83
C SER A 110 -11.91 26.40 -12.45
N TRP A 111 -11.82 25.07 -12.53
CA TRP A 111 -10.57 24.34 -12.26
C TRP A 111 -9.52 24.59 -13.32
N ARG A 112 -9.90 24.67 -14.61
CA ARG A 112 -8.99 25.03 -15.70
C ARG A 112 -8.41 26.43 -15.51
N ALA A 113 -9.28 27.40 -15.19
CA ALA A 113 -8.84 28.77 -14.93
C ALA A 113 -7.92 28.87 -13.69
N GLU A 114 -8.21 28.11 -12.63
CA GLU A 114 -7.36 28.06 -11.42
C GLU A 114 -6.01 27.39 -11.70
N ALA A 115 -6.00 26.26 -12.42
CA ALA A 115 -4.77 25.59 -12.84
C ALA A 115 -3.89 26.50 -13.71
N LEU A 116 -4.50 27.26 -14.63
CA LEU A 116 -3.78 28.22 -15.48
C LEU A 116 -3.11 29.32 -14.65
N LYS A 117 -3.79 29.86 -13.64
CA LYS A 117 -3.23 30.86 -12.71
C LYS A 117 -2.04 30.30 -11.92
N LEU A 118 -2.00 28.99 -11.70
CA LEU A 118 -0.92 28.28 -11.01
C LEU A 118 0.16 27.77 -11.98
N GLY A 119 0.12 28.18 -13.26
CA GLY A 119 1.15 27.87 -14.26
C GLY A 119 0.94 26.58 -15.05
N VAL A 120 -0.18 25.88 -14.84
CA VAL A 120 -0.53 24.66 -15.57
C VAL A 120 -1.42 25.03 -16.76
N SER A 121 -0.78 25.21 -17.91
CA SER A 121 -1.48 25.42 -19.19
C SER A 121 -1.86 24.09 -19.85
N GLU A 122 -2.77 24.16 -20.82
CA GLU A 122 -3.16 23.00 -21.63
C GLU A 122 -1.95 22.39 -22.38
N ARG A 123 -0.98 23.22 -22.78
CA ARG A 123 0.28 22.75 -23.38
C ARG A 123 1.10 21.90 -22.42
N VAL A 124 1.18 22.29 -21.14
CA VAL A 124 1.91 21.53 -20.11
C VAL A 124 1.24 20.19 -19.87
N LEU A 125 -0.10 20.17 -19.78
CA LEU A 125 -0.87 18.93 -19.62
C LEU A 125 -0.71 18.00 -20.82
N ALA A 126 -0.83 18.53 -22.05
CA ALA A 126 -0.66 17.75 -23.27
C ALA A 126 0.75 17.14 -23.35
N ALA A 127 1.79 17.90 -23.02
CA ALA A 127 3.16 17.39 -22.98
C ALA A 127 3.33 16.26 -21.95
N ALA A 128 2.74 16.39 -20.77
CA ALA A 128 2.77 15.35 -19.73
C ALA A 128 2.04 14.07 -20.16
N ILE A 129 0.91 14.19 -20.85
CA ILE A 129 0.16 13.06 -21.40
C ILE A 129 0.98 12.33 -22.46
N THR A 130 1.53 13.06 -23.43
CA THR A 130 2.37 12.46 -24.49
C THR A 130 3.60 11.75 -23.92
N GLN A 131 4.24 12.32 -22.89
CA GLN A 131 5.36 11.66 -22.20
C GLN A 131 4.93 10.36 -21.49
N ALA A 132 3.77 10.38 -20.83
CA ALA A 132 3.22 9.19 -20.17
C ALA A 132 2.85 8.10 -21.19
N GLU A 133 2.19 8.45 -22.28
CA GLU A 133 1.85 7.53 -23.37
C GLU A 133 3.11 6.91 -24.01
N ALA A 134 4.16 7.70 -24.22
CA ALA A 134 5.44 7.20 -24.73
C ALA A 134 6.07 6.16 -23.78
N ARG A 135 6.13 6.47 -22.47
CA ARG A 135 6.63 5.53 -21.44
C ARG A 135 5.79 4.26 -21.35
N GLN A 136 4.48 4.40 -21.48
CA GLN A 136 3.57 3.25 -21.52
C GLN A 136 3.85 2.37 -22.74
N ALA A 137 4.03 2.97 -23.92
CA ALA A 137 4.35 2.23 -25.15
C ALA A 137 5.71 1.52 -25.08
N GLU A 138 6.69 2.10 -24.38
CA GLU A 138 7.99 1.50 -24.10
C GLU A 138 7.94 0.37 -23.05
N GLY A 139 6.78 0.13 -22.43
CA GLY A 139 6.61 -0.87 -21.36
C GLY A 139 7.25 -0.46 -20.02
N LEU A 140 7.75 0.78 -19.93
CA LEU A 140 8.36 1.36 -18.74
C LEU A 140 7.26 1.83 -17.80
N GLY A 141 6.75 0.90 -16.97
CA GLY A 141 5.66 1.18 -16.03
C GLY A 141 4.79 -0.02 -15.70
N ALA A 142 4.85 -1.07 -16.51
CA ALA A 142 4.16 -2.33 -16.26
C ALA A 142 4.82 -3.07 -15.10
N THR A 143 4.33 -2.84 -13.89
CA THR A 143 4.59 -3.73 -12.77
C THR A 143 3.83 -5.03 -13.03
N PRO A 144 4.42 -6.24 -12.85
CA PRO A 144 3.71 -7.49 -13.12
C PRO A 144 2.36 -7.54 -12.39
N ALA A 145 1.39 -8.18 -13.05
CA ALA A 145 0.04 -8.36 -12.53
C ALA A 145 0.08 -8.94 -11.11
N LEU A 146 -0.74 -8.36 -10.22
CA LEU A 146 -0.80 -8.81 -8.85
C LEU A 146 -1.35 -10.23 -8.77
N ASP A 147 -0.75 -11.06 -7.92
CA ASP A 147 -1.51 -12.08 -7.21
C ASP A 147 -2.12 -11.40 -5.98
N PRO A 148 -3.44 -11.11 -5.95
CA PRO A 148 -4.07 -10.37 -4.85
C PRO A 148 -3.85 -11.02 -3.49
N ARG A 149 -3.64 -12.35 -3.44
CA ARG A 149 -3.41 -13.09 -2.19
C ARG A 149 -1.97 -13.02 -1.72
N ASN A 150 -1.01 -13.03 -2.64
CA ASN A 150 0.42 -13.05 -2.31
C ASN A 150 0.99 -11.64 -2.18
N ASP A 151 0.54 -10.69 -2.99
CA ASP A 151 1.05 -9.33 -3.00
C ASP A 151 0.45 -8.44 -1.91
N ALA A 152 -0.81 -8.66 -1.52
CA ALA A 152 -1.33 -8.04 -0.31
C ALA A 152 -0.51 -8.49 0.91
N ARG A 153 -0.09 -9.76 0.96
CA ARG A 153 0.82 -10.28 2.00
C ARG A 153 2.22 -9.68 1.86
N GLN A 154 2.76 -9.56 0.65
CA GLN A 154 4.11 -9.04 0.40
C GLN A 154 4.22 -7.53 0.67
N ALA A 155 3.23 -6.72 0.26
CA ALA A 155 3.14 -5.28 0.53
C ALA A 155 3.01 -5.00 2.04
N VAL A 156 2.13 -5.75 2.72
CA VAL A 156 2.01 -5.75 4.18
C VAL A 156 3.34 -6.17 4.84
N LYS A 157 3.98 -7.23 4.36
CA LYS A 157 5.23 -7.79 4.94
C LYS A 157 6.46 -6.92 4.68
N MET A 158 6.56 -6.24 3.54
CA MET A 158 7.70 -5.41 3.15
C MET A 158 7.57 -3.95 3.61
N ARG A 159 6.36 -3.49 3.95
CA ARG A 159 6.09 -2.07 4.20
C ARG A 159 5.40 -1.74 5.54
N LEU A 160 4.94 -2.74 6.31
CA LEU A 160 4.60 -2.51 7.73
C LEU A 160 5.85 -2.10 8.52
N HIS A 161 5.70 -1.08 9.38
CA HIS A 161 6.73 -0.66 10.33
C HIS A 161 7.15 -1.85 11.21
N PRO A 162 8.43 -1.98 11.65
CA PRO A 162 8.91 -3.16 12.40
C PRO A 162 8.05 -3.53 13.61
N SER A 163 7.50 -2.53 14.31
CA SER A 163 6.58 -2.70 15.43
C SER A 163 5.24 -3.33 15.05
N GLU A 164 4.77 -3.13 13.83
CA GLU A 164 3.51 -3.70 13.33
C GLU A 164 3.72 -5.12 12.79
N ARG A 165 4.90 -5.41 12.21
CA ARG A 165 5.32 -6.79 11.88
C ARG A 165 5.41 -7.66 13.13
N ALA A 166 5.94 -7.12 14.23
CA ALA A 166 6.02 -7.82 15.51
C ALA A 166 4.63 -8.15 16.08
N ARG A 167 3.67 -7.22 15.98
CA ARG A 167 2.28 -7.43 16.43
C ARG A 167 1.55 -8.50 15.61
N LEU A 168 1.77 -8.57 14.30
CA LEU A 168 1.19 -9.62 13.46
C LEU A 168 1.77 -11.01 13.80
N ARG A 169 3.07 -11.10 14.08
CA ARG A 169 3.74 -12.35 14.49
C ARG A 169 3.27 -12.85 15.86
N LEU A 170 3.01 -11.95 16.81
CA LEU A 170 2.48 -12.31 18.14
C LEU A 170 1.03 -12.84 18.05
N ARG A 171 0.19 -12.29 17.17
CA ARG A 171 -1.17 -12.79 16.96
C ARG A 171 -1.21 -14.16 16.28
N ALA A 172 -0.31 -14.43 15.33
CA ALA A 172 -0.21 -15.75 14.70
C ALA A 172 0.22 -16.86 15.68
N ARG A 173 0.98 -16.52 16.73
CA ARG A 173 1.33 -17.48 17.82
C ARG A 173 0.21 -17.66 18.84
N GLY A 174 -0.73 -16.72 18.94
CA GLY A 174 -1.86 -16.80 19.89
C GLY A 174 -3.04 -17.64 19.40
N SER A 175 -3.03 -18.09 18.15
CA SER A 175 -4.08 -18.95 17.56
C SER A 175 -3.70 -20.43 17.46
N ASP A 176 -2.47 -20.81 17.84
CA ASP A 176 -2.03 -22.21 17.93
C ASP A 176 -2.14 -22.77 19.37
N GLY A 177 -2.99 -22.16 20.20
CA GLY A 177 -3.18 -22.50 21.61
C GLY A 177 -4.26 -23.53 21.90
N ASP A 178 -4.84 -24.20 20.89
CA ASP A 178 -5.78 -25.31 21.06
C ASP A 178 -5.65 -26.29 19.88
N ARG A 179 -4.64 -27.16 19.94
CA ARG A 179 -4.66 -28.43 19.21
C ARG A 179 -4.58 -29.54 20.25
N PRO A 180 -5.59 -30.42 20.37
CA PRO A 180 -5.47 -31.58 21.22
C PRO A 180 -4.35 -32.47 20.66
N GLU A 181 -3.47 -32.92 21.56
CA GLU A 181 -2.42 -33.88 21.26
C GLU A 181 -3.05 -35.17 20.71
N ILE A 182 -2.89 -35.39 19.40
CA ILE A 182 -3.18 -36.69 18.81
C ILE A 182 -1.91 -37.52 19.03
N GLY A 183 -2.06 -38.54 19.88
CA GLY A 183 -0.98 -39.37 20.40
C GLY A 183 -0.05 -39.93 19.33
N GLN A 184 1.23 -39.97 19.68
CA GLN A 184 2.25 -40.75 19.00
C GLN A 184 1.85 -42.23 19.03
N GLY A 185 1.56 -42.79 17.86
CA GLY A 185 1.30 -44.22 17.72
C GLY A 185 1.43 -44.65 16.26
N CYS A 186 2.44 -45.49 16.00
CA CYS A 186 2.57 -46.35 14.81
C CYS A 186 2.98 -45.66 13.49
N ARG A 187 4.30 -45.55 13.24
CA ARG A 187 4.82 -45.70 11.87
C ARG A 187 5.24 -47.16 11.68
N ALA A 188 4.41 -47.92 10.97
CA ALA A 188 4.74 -49.25 10.47
C ALA A 188 4.83 -49.23 8.93
N ALA A 189 5.93 -49.80 8.46
CA ALA A 189 6.31 -50.38 7.17
C ALA A 189 5.36 -50.41 5.94
N GLY A 190 6.01 -50.34 4.76
CA GLY A 190 5.50 -50.71 3.42
C GLY A 190 5.47 -49.49 2.48
N ASP A 191 6.05 -49.44 1.28
CA ASP A 191 6.59 -50.49 0.42
C ASP A 191 7.46 -49.88 -0.70
N ARG A 192 8.23 -50.74 -1.37
CA ARG A 192 9.28 -50.45 -2.37
C ARG A 192 8.74 -50.02 -3.75
N ALA A 193 9.49 -49.17 -4.46
CA ALA A 193 9.88 -49.33 -5.88
C ALA A 193 10.87 -48.21 -6.28
N ARG A 194 12.17 -48.51 -6.36
CA ARG A 194 12.94 -48.84 -7.58
C ARG A 194 13.44 -47.62 -8.37
N GLY A 195 14.77 -47.47 -8.34
CA GLY A 195 15.55 -46.55 -9.18
C GLY A 195 17.04 -46.72 -8.89
N CYS A 196 17.58 -47.91 -9.20
CA CYS A 196 19.02 -48.18 -9.15
C CYS A 196 19.74 -47.39 -10.25
N ALA A 197 20.70 -46.55 -9.87
CA ALA A 197 21.82 -46.18 -10.73
C ALA A 197 23.13 -46.33 -9.91
N THR A 198 23.84 -47.38 -10.28
CA THR A 198 25.18 -47.83 -9.90
C THR A 198 26.25 -46.76 -10.13
N GLY A 199 27.22 -46.63 -9.21
CA GLY A 199 28.42 -45.82 -9.45
C GLY A 199 29.34 -45.62 -8.24
N LYS A 200 30.05 -46.69 -7.88
CA LYS A 200 31.14 -46.85 -6.90
C LYS A 200 31.83 -45.57 -6.34
N GLY A 201 31.96 -45.52 -5.02
CA GLY A 201 32.96 -44.71 -4.33
C GLY A 201 34.35 -45.37 -4.29
N GLN A 202 35.38 -44.55 -4.35
CA GLN A 202 36.72 -44.73 -3.77
C GLN A 202 36.98 -43.40 -3.04
N GLY A 203 36.98 -43.35 -1.71
CA GLY A 203 38.08 -43.80 -0.84
C GLY A 203 38.98 -42.58 -0.55
N PRO A 204 39.02 -42.05 0.68
CA PRO A 204 39.81 -40.85 0.99
C PRO A 204 41.23 -41.24 1.42
N ASP A 205 42.26 -40.54 0.92
CA ASP A 205 43.59 -40.66 1.51
C ASP A 205 44.40 -39.35 1.52
N ARG A 206 44.60 -38.88 2.76
CA ARG A 206 45.84 -38.37 3.37
C ARG A 206 46.65 -37.20 2.77
N LEU A 207 46.81 -36.22 3.67
CA LEU A 207 48.10 -35.67 4.17
C LEU A 207 48.99 -34.84 3.23
N ARG A 208 49.13 -33.54 3.56
CA ARG A 208 50.38 -32.84 4.00
C ARG A 208 50.27 -31.34 3.68
N ARG A 209 50.28 -30.49 4.72
CA ARG A 209 51.42 -29.73 5.28
C ARG A 209 51.92 -28.56 4.42
N GLY A 210 51.90 -27.38 5.03
CA GLY A 210 52.78 -26.23 4.74
C GLY A 210 52.04 -24.91 4.98
N LYS A 211 52.19 -24.22 6.13
CA LYS A 211 53.20 -23.15 6.39
C LYS A 211 53.25 -22.13 5.25
N ARG A 212 53.16 -20.80 5.43
CA ARG A 212 53.59 -19.91 6.53
C ARG A 212 53.18 -18.45 6.19
N LYS A 213 53.02 -17.64 7.23
CA LYS A 213 53.41 -16.21 7.43
C LYS A 213 53.02 -15.16 6.37
N SER A 214 52.24 -14.14 6.73
CA SER A 214 52.67 -12.92 7.46
C SER A 214 53.67 -12.07 6.69
N HIS A 215 53.16 -10.99 6.07
CA HIS A 215 53.69 -9.64 6.15
C HIS A 215 52.53 -8.66 5.98
#